data_AF-A0A3C1BGT8-F1
#
_entry.id   AF-A0A3C1BGT8-F1
#
_cell.length_a   1.000
_cell.length_b   1.000
_cell.length_c   1.000
_cell.angle_alpha   90.00
_cell.angle_beta   90.00
_cell.angle_gamma   90.00
#
_symmetry.space_group_name_H-M   'P 1'
#
loop_
_entity.id
_entity.type
_entity.pdbx_description
1 polymer ?
#
loop_
_entity_poly.entity_id
_entity_poly.type
_entity_poly.pdbx_seq_one_letter_code
_entity_poly.pdbx_strand_id
1 'polypeptide(L)'
;MKFYLGVTDNNWFNYLSEINPEDINFWQPGGNLSFKALQQGAPFLFKLKSPLNAIGGVGFFSSFTFLPLSIAWDTFENRNGTPTYPELQKLILNYRSDKLNHNPIIGCIVLTNPIFFKREDWIPVPTNWSKSIVQGKTYSTDDNIGEDLWRMVERTLDKYMFEEVANTNQLMLNEPELRYGNPILQKVRLGQGAFRVLVTDAYTRRCAISGEKTLPVLEAAHIKPFSLLGPHTISNGILLRSDLHKLFDSGYVTVTKDFKVEVSKRIKEEFDNGKDYYKYHGKDMLYLPLKDIDKPSLSNLEWHNSTIYNG
;
A
#
# COMPACT_ATOMS: atom_id res chain seq x y z
N MET A 1 -5.86 10.70 -20.14
CA MET A 1 -5.50 9.99 -18.88
C MET A 1 -6.51 8.89 -18.60
N LYS A 2 -6.06 7.69 -18.22
CA LYS A 2 -6.94 6.57 -17.86
C LYS A 2 -7.24 6.53 -16.37
N PHE A 3 -8.47 6.20 -16.02
CA PHE A 3 -8.91 5.96 -14.63
C PHE A 3 -9.98 4.87 -14.60
N TYR A 4 -10.22 4.30 -13.41
CA TYR A 4 -11.15 3.18 -13.25
C TYR A 4 -12.28 3.54 -12.29
N LEU A 5 -13.52 3.23 -12.67
CA LEU A 5 -14.69 3.39 -11.81
C LEU A 5 -15.08 2.02 -11.27
N GLY A 6 -14.70 1.75 -10.01
CA GLY A 6 -14.87 0.45 -9.35
C GLY A 6 -16.10 0.38 -8.45
N VAL A 7 -16.87 -0.71 -8.56
CA VAL A 7 -18.06 -0.93 -7.72
C VAL A 7 -17.62 -1.36 -6.33
N THR A 8 -17.97 -0.59 -5.31
CA THR A 8 -17.62 -0.88 -3.92
C THR A 8 -18.82 -1.34 -3.10
N ASP A 9 -18.54 -2.01 -1.97
CA ASP A 9 -19.54 -2.30 -0.95
C ASP A 9 -19.82 -1.04 -0.10
N ASN A 10 -21.09 -0.75 0.18
CA ASN A 10 -21.45 0.47 0.89
C ASN A 10 -20.97 0.44 2.36
N ASN A 11 -20.91 -0.74 3.00
CA ASN A 11 -20.40 -0.86 4.37
C ASN A 11 -18.89 -0.65 4.39
N TRP A 12 -18.17 -1.23 3.42
CA TRP A 12 -16.74 -0.98 3.22
C TRP A 12 -16.46 0.51 3.05
N PHE A 13 -17.24 1.20 2.23
CA PHE A 13 -17.06 2.63 1.98
C PHE A 13 -17.33 3.46 3.22
N ASN A 14 -18.47 3.23 3.89
CA ASN A 14 -18.85 3.98 5.08
C ASN A 14 -17.79 3.82 6.19
N TYR A 15 -17.39 2.58 6.47
CA TYR A 15 -16.38 2.30 7.49
C TYR A 15 -15.05 3.01 7.21
N LEU A 16 -14.54 2.93 5.97
CA LEU A 16 -13.28 3.58 5.62
C LEU A 16 -13.38 5.10 5.57
N SER A 17 -14.54 5.65 5.21
CA SER A 17 -14.77 7.10 5.24
C SER A 17 -14.75 7.66 6.67
N GLU A 18 -15.11 6.85 7.67
CA GLU A 18 -15.09 7.25 9.08
C GLU A 18 -13.66 7.23 9.65
N ILE A 19 -12.86 6.20 9.33
CA ILE A 19 -11.49 6.09 9.86
C ILE A 19 -10.44 6.84 9.03
N ASN A 20 -10.77 7.23 7.79
CA ASN A 20 -9.96 8.03 6.86
C ASN A 20 -8.46 7.64 6.80
N PRO A 21 -8.13 6.42 6.34
CA PRO A 21 -6.78 5.89 6.43
C PRO A 21 -5.87 6.37 5.28
N GLU A 22 -4.54 6.25 5.44
CA GLU A 22 -3.59 6.68 4.40
C GLU A 22 -3.55 5.76 3.15
N ASP A 23 -3.92 4.50 3.32
CA ASP A 23 -4.07 3.51 2.25
C ASP A 23 -5.19 2.52 2.57
N ILE A 24 -5.62 1.76 1.57
CA ILE A 24 -6.72 0.82 1.67
C ILE A 24 -6.51 -0.39 0.76
N ASN A 25 -7.13 -1.50 1.13
CA ASN A 25 -7.28 -2.66 0.26
C ASN A 25 -8.67 -2.68 -0.37
N PHE A 26 -8.74 -2.35 -1.66
CA PHE A 26 -9.94 -2.58 -2.47
C PHE A 26 -9.90 -4.04 -2.96
N TRP A 27 -10.47 -4.94 -2.18
CA TRP A 27 -10.33 -6.37 -2.42
C TRP A 27 -11.28 -6.88 -3.52
N GLN A 28 -10.84 -7.94 -4.20
CA GLN A 28 -11.66 -8.80 -5.02
C GLN A 28 -11.84 -10.13 -4.27
N PRO A 29 -13.09 -10.59 -4.01
CA PRO A 29 -13.32 -11.75 -3.17
C PRO A 29 -12.80 -13.06 -3.78
N GLY A 30 -12.54 -13.09 -5.10
CA GLY A 30 -11.86 -14.19 -5.79
C GLY A 30 -10.36 -13.92 -5.98
N GLY A 31 -9.55 -14.98 -6.00
CA GLY A 31 -8.09 -14.93 -6.16
C GLY A 31 -7.59 -15.27 -7.56
N ASN A 32 -8.43 -15.14 -8.59
CA ASN A 32 -8.17 -15.74 -9.91
C ASN A 32 -8.07 -14.71 -11.05
N LEU A 33 -8.55 -13.48 -10.85
CA LEU A 33 -8.59 -12.45 -11.88
C LEU A 33 -7.59 -11.36 -11.52
N SER A 34 -6.59 -11.13 -12.37
CA SER A 34 -5.65 -10.04 -12.15
C SER A 34 -6.25 -8.69 -12.53
N PHE A 35 -6.01 -7.66 -11.72
CA PHE A 35 -6.35 -6.28 -12.09
C PHE A 35 -5.21 -5.64 -12.91
N LYS A 36 -5.50 -5.27 -14.15
CA LYS A 36 -4.53 -4.67 -15.09
C LYS A 36 -5.06 -3.38 -15.76
N ALA A 37 -6.15 -2.84 -15.23
CA ALA A 37 -6.86 -1.72 -15.85
C ALA A 37 -6.12 -0.39 -15.75
N LEU A 38 -5.21 -0.26 -14.77
CA LEU A 38 -4.54 0.99 -14.42
C LEU A 38 -3.02 0.84 -14.33
N GLN A 39 -2.33 1.94 -14.56
CA GLN A 39 -0.92 2.13 -14.22
C GLN A 39 -0.80 2.75 -12.82
N GLN A 40 0.34 2.55 -12.17
CA GLN A 40 0.60 3.13 -10.85
C GLN A 40 0.41 4.66 -10.86
N GLY A 41 -0.23 5.18 -9.82
CA GLY A 41 -0.62 6.59 -9.68
C GLY A 41 -1.94 6.95 -10.38
N ALA A 42 -2.51 6.08 -11.22
CA ALA A 42 -3.75 6.40 -11.91
C ALA A 42 -4.96 6.41 -10.95
N PRO A 43 -5.95 7.31 -11.17
CA PRO A 43 -7.11 7.42 -10.29
C PRO A 43 -8.04 6.18 -10.33
N PHE A 44 -8.55 5.83 -9.16
CA PHE A 44 -9.54 4.79 -8.94
C PHE A 44 -10.74 5.39 -8.19
N LEU A 45 -11.88 5.50 -8.86
CA LEU A 45 -13.11 6.09 -8.32
C LEU A 45 -13.98 5.03 -7.62
N PHE A 46 -14.59 5.40 -6.49
CA PHE A 46 -15.46 4.52 -5.70
C PHE A 46 -16.92 4.68 -6.10
N LYS A 47 -17.43 3.73 -6.90
CA LYS A 47 -18.85 3.65 -7.27
C LYS A 47 -19.65 2.93 -6.18
N LEU A 48 -20.56 3.64 -5.52
CA LEU A 48 -21.47 3.10 -4.51
C LEU A 48 -22.58 2.25 -5.14
N LYS A 49 -22.94 1.15 -4.47
CA LYS A 49 -24.01 0.25 -4.91
C LYS A 49 -25.40 0.87 -4.70
N SER A 50 -26.40 0.27 -5.33
CA SER A 50 -27.80 0.57 -5.06
C SER A 50 -28.10 0.50 -3.55
N PRO A 51 -28.93 1.38 -2.98
CA PRO A 51 -29.72 2.42 -3.66
C PRO A 51 -28.96 3.73 -3.94
N LEU A 52 -27.73 3.90 -3.46
CA LEU A 52 -27.00 5.18 -3.51
C LEU A 52 -26.63 5.57 -4.95
N ASN A 53 -26.06 4.63 -5.73
CA ASN A 53 -25.73 4.80 -7.15
C ASN A 53 -25.01 6.12 -7.51
N ALA A 54 -23.98 6.44 -6.72
CA ALA A 54 -23.16 7.63 -6.92
C ALA A 54 -21.67 7.26 -6.81
N ILE A 55 -20.81 8.21 -7.15
CA ILE A 55 -19.37 8.14 -6.96
C ILE A 55 -19.05 8.88 -5.67
N GLY A 56 -18.62 8.12 -4.66
CA GLY A 56 -18.43 8.61 -3.31
C GLY A 56 -17.00 9.04 -2.99
N GLY A 57 -16.03 8.80 -3.87
CA GLY A 57 -14.63 9.14 -3.59
C GLY A 57 -13.66 8.66 -4.65
N VAL A 58 -12.39 8.88 -4.38
CA VAL A 58 -11.26 8.47 -5.22
C VAL A 58 -10.11 7.98 -4.37
N GLY A 59 -9.35 7.01 -4.86
CA GLY A 59 -8.01 6.68 -4.38
C GLY A 59 -7.07 6.54 -5.57
N PHE A 60 -5.78 6.35 -5.30
CA PHE A 60 -4.77 6.27 -6.36
C PHE A 60 -4.18 4.87 -6.40
N PHE A 61 -4.19 4.26 -7.58
CA PHE A 61 -3.75 2.88 -7.74
C PHE A 61 -2.26 2.75 -7.47
N SER A 62 -1.88 1.93 -6.50
CA SER A 62 -0.49 1.65 -6.17
C SER A 62 -0.02 0.36 -6.84
N SER A 63 -0.69 -0.75 -6.53
CA SER A 63 -0.35 -2.07 -7.04
C SER A 63 -1.54 -3.02 -6.98
N PHE A 64 -1.38 -4.17 -7.61
CA PHE A 64 -2.30 -5.29 -7.49
C PHE A 64 -1.53 -6.55 -7.13
N THR A 65 -2.07 -7.33 -6.20
CA THR A 65 -1.43 -8.56 -5.75
C THR A 65 -2.45 -9.60 -5.30
N PHE A 66 -2.07 -10.88 -5.28
CA PHE A 66 -2.86 -11.93 -4.64
C PHE A 66 -2.27 -12.27 -3.27
N LEU A 67 -3.12 -12.30 -2.25
CA LEU A 67 -2.73 -12.65 -0.89
C LEU A 67 -3.75 -13.61 -0.26
N PRO A 68 -3.29 -14.54 0.61
CA PRO A 68 -4.17 -15.18 1.57
C PRO A 68 -4.87 -14.13 2.43
N LEU A 69 -6.14 -14.36 2.76
CA LEU A 69 -6.95 -13.46 3.55
C LEU A 69 -6.28 -13.04 4.87
N SER A 70 -5.63 -13.98 5.57
CA SER A 70 -4.89 -13.69 6.81
C SER A 70 -3.76 -12.68 6.58
N ILE A 71 -3.03 -12.80 5.46
CA ILE A 71 -1.91 -11.89 5.13
C ILE A 71 -2.42 -10.53 4.69
N ALA A 72 -3.56 -10.48 3.98
CA ALA A 72 -4.21 -9.21 3.67
C ALA A 72 -4.67 -8.48 4.95
N TRP A 73 -5.14 -9.23 5.96
CA TRP A 73 -5.44 -8.67 7.27
C TRP A 73 -4.20 -8.17 7.99
N ASP A 74 -3.13 -8.97 8.07
CA ASP A 74 -1.88 -8.54 8.72
C ASP A 74 -1.24 -7.32 8.03
N THR A 75 -1.55 -7.08 6.76
CA THR A 75 -1.01 -5.97 5.97
C THR A 75 -1.83 -4.68 6.13
N PHE A 76 -3.15 -4.77 6.05
CA PHE A 76 -4.03 -3.61 5.99
C PHE A 76 -4.86 -3.42 7.25
N GLU A 77 -5.01 -4.45 8.08
CA GLU A 77 -5.85 -4.48 9.28
C GLU A 77 -7.26 -3.95 8.96
N ASN A 78 -7.73 -2.95 9.71
CA ASN A 78 -9.03 -2.32 9.53
C ASN A 78 -9.17 -1.60 8.16
N ARG A 79 -8.07 -1.30 7.47
CA ARG A 79 -8.05 -0.70 6.12
C ARG A 79 -8.53 -1.66 5.01
N ASN A 80 -8.89 -2.90 5.37
CA ASN A 80 -9.68 -3.80 4.53
C ASN A 80 -11.19 -3.46 4.49
N GLY A 81 -11.62 -2.46 5.26
CA GLY A 81 -13.00 -1.95 5.29
C GLY A 81 -13.91 -2.61 6.33
N THR A 82 -13.32 -3.21 7.36
CA THR A 82 -14.02 -3.81 8.50
C THR A 82 -13.18 -3.68 9.77
N PRO A 83 -13.77 -3.54 10.96
CA PRO A 83 -13.02 -3.36 12.21
C PRO A 83 -12.26 -4.60 12.69
N THR A 84 -12.67 -5.81 12.29
CA THR A 84 -12.07 -7.06 12.79
C THR A 84 -11.86 -8.11 11.70
N TYR A 85 -10.88 -9.01 11.91
CA TYR A 85 -10.60 -10.11 10.99
C TYR A 85 -11.80 -11.05 10.76
N PRO A 86 -12.56 -11.48 11.80
CA PRO A 86 -13.74 -12.31 11.59
C PRO A 86 -14.81 -11.64 10.73
N GLU A 87 -14.98 -10.32 10.84
CA GLU A 87 -15.90 -9.56 9.99
C GLU A 87 -15.44 -9.50 8.54
N LEU A 88 -14.15 -9.25 8.29
CA LEU A 88 -13.58 -9.32 6.95
C LEU A 88 -13.80 -10.70 6.35
N GLN A 89 -13.49 -11.76 7.10
CA GLN A 89 -13.64 -13.14 6.64
C GLN A 89 -15.10 -13.44 6.28
N LYS A 90 -16.05 -13.09 7.16
CA LYS A 90 -17.48 -13.26 6.88
C LYS A 90 -17.91 -12.50 5.63
N LEU A 91 -17.44 -11.26 5.47
CA LEU A 91 -17.76 -10.42 4.32
C LEU A 91 -17.24 -11.02 3.01
N ILE A 92 -15.98 -11.46 2.96
CA ILE A 92 -15.39 -12.14 1.79
C ILE A 92 -16.14 -13.42 1.47
N LEU A 93 -16.41 -14.25 2.48
CA LEU A 93 -17.09 -15.53 2.29
C LEU A 93 -18.51 -15.37 1.75
N ASN A 94 -19.21 -14.26 2.04
CA ASN A 94 -20.53 -13.99 1.45
C ASN A 94 -20.51 -13.95 -0.09
N TYR A 95 -19.41 -13.50 -0.68
CA TYR A 95 -19.24 -13.39 -2.13
C TYR A 95 -18.62 -14.62 -2.80
N ARG A 96 -18.31 -15.68 -2.03
CA ARG A 96 -17.65 -16.89 -2.52
C ARG A 96 -18.56 -18.11 -2.49
N SER A 97 -18.30 -19.09 -3.37
CA SER A 97 -19.01 -20.38 -3.36
C SER A 97 -18.42 -21.36 -2.35
N ASP A 98 -17.12 -21.30 -2.08
CA ASP A 98 -16.37 -22.16 -1.16
C ASP A 98 -16.43 -21.65 0.29
N LYS A 99 -17.63 -21.67 0.89
CA LYS A 99 -17.90 -21.09 2.23
C LYS A 99 -17.04 -21.63 3.38
N LEU A 100 -16.47 -22.83 3.23
CA LEU A 100 -15.64 -23.49 4.25
C LEU A 100 -14.15 -23.12 4.16
N ASN A 101 -13.73 -22.36 3.14
CA ASN A 101 -12.35 -21.94 3.01
C ASN A 101 -12.04 -20.80 3.98
N HIS A 102 -11.46 -21.10 5.13
CA HIS A 102 -11.16 -20.09 6.15
C HIS A 102 -10.04 -19.11 5.78
N ASN A 103 -9.20 -19.42 4.79
CA ASN A 103 -8.11 -18.53 4.37
C ASN A 103 -8.00 -18.45 2.84
N PRO A 104 -9.03 -17.94 2.16
CA PRO A 104 -9.04 -17.89 0.71
C PRO A 104 -7.99 -16.93 0.19
N ILE A 105 -7.45 -17.21 -1.00
CA ILE A 105 -6.72 -16.20 -1.77
C ILE A 105 -7.72 -15.18 -2.31
N ILE A 106 -7.43 -13.90 -2.09
CA ILE A 106 -8.18 -12.75 -2.60
C ILE A 106 -7.27 -11.87 -3.48
N GLY A 107 -7.87 -11.14 -4.41
CA GLY A 107 -7.17 -10.05 -5.10
C GLY A 107 -7.14 -8.81 -4.23
N CYS A 108 -5.99 -8.14 -4.13
CA CYS A 108 -5.83 -6.89 -3.40
C CYS A 108 -5.46 -5.79 -4.39
N ILE A 109 -6.41 -4.88 -4.66
CA ILE A 109 -6.13 -3.64 -5.40
C ILE A 109 -5.76 -2.60 -4.34
N VAL A 110 -4.47 -2.32 -4.25
CA VAL A 110 -3.91 -1.43 -3.24
C VAL A 110 -4.08 0.01 -3.70
N LEU A 111 -4.81 0.80 -2.93
CA LEU A 111 -5.02 2.22 -3.22
C LEU A 111 -4.45 3.07 -2.09
N THR A 112 -3.88 4.21 -2.45
CA THR A 112 -3.24 5.16 -1.53
C THR A 112 -3.87 6.54 -1.67
N ASN A 113 -3.75 7.36 -0.62
CA ASN A 113 -4.39 8.68 -0.53
C ASN A 113 -5.89 8.62 -0.89
N PRO A 114 -6.70 7.76 -0.25
CA PRO A 114 -8.13 7.75 -0.50
C PRO A 114 -8.74 9.06 0.01
N ILE A 115 -9.62 9.64 -0.80
CA ILE A 115 -10.43 10.81 -0.48
C ILE A 115 -11.89 10.38 -0.58
N PHE A 116 -12.57 10.42 0.57
CA PHE A 116 -13.98 10.10 0.68
C PHE A 116 -14.79 11.40 0.65
N PHE A 117 -15.65 11.54 -0.35
CA PHE A 117 -16.50 12.71 -0.51
C PHE A 117 -17.67 12.66 0.48
N LYS A 118 -17.94 13.80 1.11
CA LYS A 118 -19.18 14.12 1.81
C LYS A 118 -20.37 13.89 0.86
N ARG A 119 -21.52 13.55 1.44
CA ARG A 119 -22.69 13.07 0.69
C ARG A 119 -23.23 14.09 -0.32
N GLU A 120 -23.14 15.37 0.03
CA GLU A 120 -23.52 16.52 -0.80
C GLU A 120 -22.61 16.71 -2.03
N ASP A 121 -21.40 16.15 -1.99
CA ASP A 121 -20.41 16.24 -3.08
C ASP A 121 -20.36 14.98 -3.94
N TRP A 122 -21.22 13.99 -3.68
CA TRP A 122 -21.26 12.76 -4.47
C TRP A 122 -21.58 13.04 -5.93
N ILE A 123 -20.80 12.42 -6.81
CA ILE A 123 -20.89 12.65 -8.25
C ILE A 123 -21.84 11.60 -8.85
N PRO A 124 -22.77 11.99 -9.76
CA PRO A 124 -23.63 11.04 -10.44
C PRO A 124 -22.83 10.05 -11.29
N VAL A 125 -23.32 8.82 -11.42
CA VAL A 125 -22.70 7.82 -12.30
C VAL A 125 -22.85 8.24 -13.78
N PRO A 126 -21.86 7.92 -14.65
CA PRO A 126 -21.95 8.23 -16.08
C PRO A 126 -23.17 7.64 -16.76
N THR A 127 -23.68 8.34 -17.77
CA THR A 127 -24.87 7.91 -18.54
C THR A 127 -24.69 6.57 -19.26
N ASN A 128 -23.46 6.21 -19.61
CA ASN A 128 -23.14 4.91 -20.23
C ASN A 128 -22.82 3.79 -19.21
N TRP A 129 -23.16 3.99 -17.93
CA TRP A 129 -23.03 2.98 -16.90
C TRP A 129 -24.18 1.96 -16.96
N SER A 130 -23.87 0.75 -17.41
CA SER A 130 -24.86 -0.34 -17.41
C SER A 130 -25.10 -0.88 -15.99
N LYS A 131 -26.37 -1.18 -15.67
CA LYS A 131 -26.75 -1.87 -14.42
C LYS A 131 -26.15 -3.28 -14.28
N SER A 132 -25.70 -3.90 -15.38
CA SER A 132 -25.03 -5.19 -15.37
C SER A 132 -23.56 -5.14 -14.94
N ILE A 133 -22.95 -3.95 -14.82
CA ILE A 133 -21.57 -3.80 -14.38
C ILE A 133 -21.48 -4.03 -12.87
N VAL A 134 -20.85 -5.14 -12.48
CA VAL A 134 -20.72 -5.54 -11.06
C VAL A 134 -19.31 -5.35 -10.48
N GLN A 135 -18.28 -5.20 -11.30
CA GLN A 135 -16.89 -4.98 -10.87
C GLN A 135 -16.44 -3.54 -11.10
N GLY A 136 -16.59 -3.04 -12.32
CA GLY A 136 -16.22 -1.68 -12.67
C GLY A 136 -15.95 -1.52 -14.16
N LYS A 137 -15.51 -0.32 -14.55
CA LYS A 137 -15.24 0.04 -15.95
C LYS A 137 -14.13 1.10 -16.03
N THR A 138 -13.23 0.94 -17.00
CA THR A 138 -12.19 1.93 -17.32
C THR A 138 -12.77 3.06 -18.17
N TYR A 139 -12.30 4.28 -17.92
CA TYR A 139 -12.56 5.48 -18.71
C TYR A 139 -11.23 6.14 -19.10
N SER A 140 -11.25 6.92 -20.18
CA SER A 140 -10.15 7.83 -20.53
C SER A 140 -10.68 9.25 -20.67
N THR A 141 -9.88 10.24 -20.27
CA THR A 141 -10.15 11.66 -20.59
C THR A 141 -10.00 11.97 -22.08
N ASP A 142 -9.58 10.99 -22.89
CA ASP A 142 -9.54 11.12 -24.35
C ASP A 142 -10.93 10.86 -24.98
N ASP A 143 -11.88 10.33 -24.19
CA ASP A 143 -13.28 10.12 -24.57
C ASP A 143 -14.16 11.18 -23.90
N ASN A 144 -15.16 11.74 -24.61
CA ASN A 144 -16.03 12.80 -24.08
C ASN A 144 -16.65 12.47 -22.71
N ILE A 145 -17.18 11.24 -22.53
CA ILE A 145 -17.80 10.83 -21.26
C ILE A 145 -16.77 10.75 -20.13
N GLY A 146 -15.55 10.30 -20.44
CA GLY A 146 -14.49 10.20 -19.45
C GLY A 146 -13.92 11.58 -19.09
N GLU A 147 -13.82 12.48 -20.06
CA GLU A 147 -13.46 13.88 -19.83
C GLU A 147 -14.49 14.59 -18.94
N ASP A 148 -15.78 14.49 -19.28
CA ASP A 148 -16.86 15.09 -18.49
C ASP A 148 -16.87 14.56 -17.05
N LEU A 149 -16.75 13.24 -16.88
CA LEU A 149 -16.67 12.63 -15.56
C LEU A 149 -15.44 13.14 -14.79
N TRP A 150 -14.28 13.19 -15.42
CA TRP A 150 -13.06 13.64 -14.76
C TRP A 150 -13.12 15.10 -14.34
N ARG A 151 -13.69 15.99 -15.17
CA ARG A 151 -13.93 17.40 -14.81
C ARG A 151 -14.78 17.55 -13.54
N MET A 152 -15.78 16.69 -13.35
CA MET A 152 -16.57 16.68 -12.11
C MET A 152 -15.73 16.25 -10.91
N VAL A 153 -14.87 15.24 -11.08
CA VAL A 153 -13.97 14.74 -10.04
C VAL A 153 -12.95 15.81 -9.64
N GLU A 154 -12.29 16.45 -10.61
CA GLU A 154 -11.31 17.53 -10.35
C GLU A 154 -11.95 18.67 -9.57
N ARG A 155 -13.12 19.16 -10.02
CA ARG A 155 -13.85 20.22 -9.31
C ARG A 155 -14.23 19.84 -7.89
N THR A 156 -14.60 18.58 -7.65
CA THR A 156 -14.87 18.10 -6.28
C THR A 156 -13.59 18.07 -5.47
N LEU A 157 -12.49 17.55 -6.02
CA LEU A 157 -11.20 17.46 -5.33
C LEU A 157 -10.62 18.83 -4.92
N ASP A 158 -10.81 19.85 -5.75
CA ASP A 158 -10.39 21.22 -5.43
C ASP A 158 -11.00 21.72 -4.10
N LYS A 159 -12.24 21.30 -3.78
CA LYS A 159 -12.90 21.64 -2.51
C LYS A 159 -12.16 21.03 -1.31
N TYR A 160 -11.77 19.76 -1.42
CA TYR A 160 -11.13 19.02 -0.33
C TYR A 160 -9.68 19.48 -0.13
N MET A 161 -8.97 19.83 -1.22
CA MET A 161 -7.63 20.40 -1.13
C MET A 161 -7.63 21.75 -0.42
N PHE A 162 -8.61 22.61 -0.69
CA PHE A 162 -8.71 23.93 -0.05
C PHE A 162 -9.02 23.82 1.45
N GLU A 163 -9.90 22.87 1.83
CA GLU A 163 -10.19 22.57 3.25
C GLU A 163 -8.93 22.06 3.99
N GLU A 164 -8.13 21.19 3.37
CA GLU A 164 -6.93 20.62 3.99
C GLU A 164 -5.82 21.67 4.20
N VAL A 165 -5.59 22.55 3.21
CA VAL A 165 -4.64 23.66 3.31
C VAL A 165 -5.09 24.70 4.34
N ALA A 166 -6.38 25.04 4.38
CA ALA A 166 -6.92 25.97 5.37
C ALA A 166 -6.73 25.48 6.82
N ASN A 167 -6.87 24.17 7.04
CA ASN A 167 -6.65 23.55 8.36
C ASN A 167 -5.16 23.41 8.70
N THR A 168 -4.28 23.21 7.71
CA THR A 168 -2.83 23.07 7.92
C THR A 168 -2.13 24.42 8.14
N ASN A 169 -2.65 25.50 7.55
CA ASN A 169 -2.10 26.86 7.65
C ASN A 169 -2.21 27.51 9.05
N GLN A 170 -2.83 26.86 10.04
CA GLN A 170 -2.76 27.33 11.42
C GLN A 170 -1.44 26.97 12.14
N LEU A 171 -0.53 26.18 11.55
CA LEU A 171 0.68 25.71 12.24
C LEU A 171 2.03 25.84 11.50
N MET A 172 2.12 26.35 10.26
CA MET A 172 3.41 26.54 9.58
C MET A 172 3.41 27.82 8.73
N LEU A 173 4.12 28.86 9.19
CA LEU A 173 4.53 30.00 8.35
C LEU A 173 5.76 29.57 7.53
N ASN A 174 5.55 29.10 6.31
CA ASN A 174 6.55 29.15 5.25
C ASN A 174 5.83 29.43 3.91
N GLU A 175 6.49 30.21 3.07
CA GLU A 175 5.93 31.00 1.97
C GLU A 175 5.02 30.24 0.98
N PRO A 176 4.01 30.92 0.40
CA PRO A 176 3.07 30.32 -0.53
C PRO A 176 3.73 30.15 -1.90
N GLU A 177 4.28 28.97 -2.18
CA GLU A 177 4.41 28.54 -3.57
C GLU A 177 3.00 28.31 -4.14
N LEU A 178 2.46 29.35 -4.76
CA LEU A 178 1.30 29.29 -5.66
C LEU A 178 1.62 28.37 -6.84
N ARG A 179 1.47 27.06 -6.64
CA ARG A 179 1.50 26.05 -7.71
C ARG A 179 0.09 25.83 -8.24
N TYR A 180 -0.33 26.71 -9.16
CA TYR A 180 -1.48 26.45 -10.01
C TYR A 180 -1.15 25.27 -10.96
N GLY A 181 -1.76 24.11 -10.72
CA GLY A 181 -1.68 22.93 -11.59
C GLY A 181 -1.60 21.60 -10.83
N ASN A 182 -2.72 20.86 -10.77
CA ASN A 182 -2.89 19.46 -10.32
C ASN A 182 -1.87 18.91 -9.29
N PRO A 183 -1.90 19.37 -8.01
CA PRO A 183 -1.01 18.89 -6.96
C PRO A 183 -1.25 17.44 -6.53
N ILE A 184 -2.45 16.88 -6.76
CA ILE A 184 -2.83 15.53 -6.29
C ILE A 184 -2.03 14.43 -7.01
N LEU A 185 -1.62 14.67 -8.25
CA LEU A 185 -0.98 13.66 -9.09
C LEU A 185 0.54 13.55 -8.90
N GLN A 186 1.19 14.51 -8.24
CA GLN A 186 2.66 14.59 -8.31
C GLN A 186 3.43 13.77 -7.26
N LYS A 187 2.85 13.40 -6.11
CA LYS A 187 3.46 12.43 -5.17
C LYS A 187 2.38 11.71 -4.37
N VAL A 188 1.80 10.67 -4.95
CA VAL A 188 0.96 9.72 -4.18
C VAL A 188 1.84 9.16 -3.06
N ARG A 189 1.45 9.40 -1.81
CA ARG A 189 2.19 8.96 -0.63
C ARG A 189 1.85 7.49 -0.42
N LEU A 190 2.84 6.62 -0.52
CA LEU A 190 2.64 5.23 -0.13
C LEU A 190 2.28 5.20 1.35
N GLY A 191 1.26 4.41 1.71
CA GLY A 191 0.95 4.06 3.10
C GLY A 191 1.71 2.81 3.53
N GLN A 192 1.58 2.42 4.80
CA GLN A 192 2.32 1.30 5.39
C GLN A 192 1.94 -0.06 4.75
N GLY A 193 0.64 -0.29 4.53
CA GLY A 193 0.17 -1.51 3.87
C GLY A 193 0.63 -1.59 2.42
N ALA A 194 0.54 -0.48 1.68
CA ALA A 194 1.00 -0.39 0.31
C ALA A 194 2.52 -0.61 0.19
N PHE A 195 3.31 -0.03 1.10
CA PHE A 195 4.74 -0.25 1.18
C PHE A 195 5.07 -1.73 1.39
N ARG A 196 4.41 -2.38 2.36
CA ARG A 196 4.62 -3.80 2.65
C ARG A 196 4.37 -4.68 1.42
N VAL A 197 3.28 -4.44 0.68
CA VAL A 197 2.96 -5.18 -0.54
C VAL A 197 4.05 -4.97 -1.60
N LEU A 198 4.42 -3.72 -1.87
CA LEU A 198 5.41 -3.39 -2.91
C LEU A 198 6.79 -3.99 -2.62
N VAL A 199 7.28 -3.90 -1.39
CA VAL A 199 8.55 -4.52 -0.99
C VAL A 199 8.45 -6.04 -1.10
N THR A 200 7.35 -6.63 -0.65
CA THR A 200 7.12 -8.09 -0.73
C THR A 200 7.21 -8.60 -2.18
N ASP A 201 6.56 -7.91 -3.11
CA ASP A 201 6.56 -8.28 -4.52
C ASP A 201 7.91 -7.95 -5.21
N ALA A 202 8.59 -6.86 -4.86
CA ALA A 202 9.91 -6.50 -5.39
C ALA A 202 10.97 -7.57 -5.09
N TYR A 203 10.89 -8.19 -3.90
CA TYR A 203 11.76 -9.30 -3.49
C TYR A 203 11.25 -10.67 -3.94
N THR A 204 10.24 -10.74 -4.82
CA THR A 204 9.64 -12.00 -5.30
C THR A 204 9.16 -12.91 -4.15
N ARG A 205 8.69 -12.30 -3.05
CA ARG A 205 8.19 -12.97 -1.83
C ARG A 205 9.24 -13.84 -1.15
N ARG A 206 10.48 -13.33 -1.08
CA ARG A 206 11.60 -14.03 -0.46
C ARG A 206 12.35 -13.14 0.50
N CYS A 207 12.67 -13.68 1.67
CA CYS A 207 13.61 -13.05 2.57
C CYS A 207 14.93 -12.79 1.83
N ALA A 208 15.41 -11.56 1.90
CA ALA A 208 16.57 -11.11 1.19
C ALA A 208 17.88 -11.78 1.67
N ILE A 209 17.92 -12.20 2.94
CA ILE A 209 19.06 -12.83 3.58
C ILE A 209 18.95 -14.37 3.52
N SER A 210 17.84 -14.92 4.02
CA SER A 210 17.69 -16.39 4.18
C SER A 210 17.08 -17.09 2.96
N GLY A 211 16.42 -16.36 2.06
CA GLY A 211 15.67 -16.94 0.94
C GLY A 211 14.34 -17.60 1.31
N GLU A 212 13.92 -17.51 2.58
CA GLU A 212 12.63 -18.01 3.07
C GLU A 212 11.46 -17.45 2.24
N LYS A 213 10.45 -18.28 1.95
CA LYS A 213 9.31 -17.98 1.07
C LYS A 213 7.96 -18.01 1.78
N THR A 214 7.95 -18.47 3.02
CA THR A 214 6.74 -18.61 3.82
C THR A 214 6.21 -17.23 4.16
N LEU A 215 5.28 -16.71 3.34
CA LEU A 215 4.73 -15.35 3.43
C LEU A 215 4.35 -14.90 4.86
N PRO A 216 3.71 -15.73 5.73
CA PRO A 216 3.38 -15.32 7.09
C PRO A 216 4.56 -14.90 7.97
N VAL A 217 5.77 -15.34 7.68
CA VAL A 217 6.98 -14.98 8.45
C VAL A 217 7.82 -13.90 7.77
N LEU A 218 7.31 -13.30 6.69
CA LEU A 218 8.00 -12.25 5.94
C LEU A 218 7.43 -10.86 6.27
N GLU A 219 8.34 -9.93 6.52
CA GLU A 219 8.07 -8.57 6.94
C GLU A 219 8.90 -7.59 6.10
N ALA A 220 8.30 -6.46 5.74
CA ALA A 220 9.00 -5.39 5.03
C ALA A 220 9.63 -4.46 6.07
N ALA A 221 10.94 -4.58 6.25
CA ALA A 221 11.73 -3.76 7.17
C ALA A 221 12.07 -2.41 6.52
N HIS A 222 11.87 -1.30 7.24
CA HIS A 222 12.40 -0.02 6.80
C HIS A 222 13.89 0.06 7.12
N ILE A 223 14.70 0.47 6.15
CA ILE A 223 16.13 0.70 6.38
C ILE A 223 16.33 1.95 7.24
N LYS A 224 15.60 3.02 6.89
CA LYS A 224 15.56 4.26 7.65
C LYS A 224 14.12 4.57 8.08
N PRO A 225 13.85 4.85 9.37
CA PRO A 225 12.52 5.20 9.86
C PRO A 225 11.92 6.38 9.10
N PHE A 226 10.61 6.30 8.91
CA PHE A 226 9.82 7.25 8.14
C PHE A 226 9.83 8.69 8.72
N SER A 227 10.07 8.86 10.02
CA SER A 227 10.12 10.19 10.66
C SER A 227 11.19 11.14 10.10
N LEU A 228 12.11 10.64 9.26
CA LEU A 228 13.28 11.37 8.77
C LEU A 228 13.38 11.48 7.24
N LEU A 229 12.45 10.90 6.47
CA LEU A 229 12.44 10.96 5.00
C LEU A 229 11.00 10.99 4.47
N GLY A 230 10.82 11.61 3.30
CA GLY A 230 9.55 11.67 2.55
C GLY A 230 9.00 10.30 2.12
N PRO A 231 8.23 10.21 1.02
CA PRO A 231 7.32 9.08 0.76
C PRO A 231 8.00 7.70 0.86
N HIS A 232 7.29 6.69 1.38
CA HIS A 232 7.81 5.32 1.43
C HIS A 232 8.24 4.90 0.03
N THR A 233 9.52 4.57 -0.17
CA THR A 233 10.06 4.10 -1.45
C THR A 233 10.52 2.66 -1.28
N ILE A 234 10.38 1.83 -2.32
CA ILE A 234 10.77 0.42 -2.27
C ILE A 234 12.26 0.28 -1.90
N SER A 235 13.10 1.19 -2.39
CA SER A 235 14.53 1.30 -2.06
C SER A 235 14.83 1.61 -0.58
N ASN A 236 13.84 1.99 0.23
CA ASN A 236 13.96 2.11 1.68
C ASN A 236 13.46 0.86 2.42
N GLY A 237 13.18 -0.23 1.71
CA GLY A 237 12.66 -1.47 2.25
C GLY A 237 13.55 -2.67 1.97
N ILE A 238 13.59 -3.60 2.92
CA ILE A 238 14.17 -4.94 2.73
C ILE A 238 13.14 -5.96 3.20
N LEU A 239 12.83 -6.97 2.38
CA LEU A 239 11.98 -8.06 2.81
C LEU A 239 12.80 -9.04 3.66
N LEU A 240 12.46 -9.20 4.94
CA LEU A 240 13.19 -10.03 5.88
C LEU A 240 12.25 -11.04 6.55
N ARG A 241 12.83 -12.14 7.05
CA ARG A 241 12.13 -13.03 7.98
C ARG A 241 11.95 -12.30 9.32
N SER A 242 10.84 -12.50 10.03
CA SER A 242 10.47 -11.74 11.24
C SER A 242 11.57 -11.67 12.31
N ASP A 243 12.35 -12.73 12.50
CA ASP A 243 13.48 -12.74 13.44
C ASP A 243 14.64 -11.85 12.95
N LEU A 244 15.01 -11.95 11.67
CA LEU A 244 16.04 -11.12 11.04
C LEU A 244 15.62 -9.65 10.99
N HIS A 245 14.33 -9.37 10.78
CA HIS A 245 13.80 -8.00 10.85
C HIS A 245 13.99 -7.41 12.25
N LYS A 246 13.58 -8.12 13.32
CA LYS A 246 13.78 -7.65 14.70
C LYS A 246 15.24 -7.43 15.04
N LEU A 247 16.12 -8.31 14.56
CA LEU A 247 17.57 -8.16 14.75
C LEU A 247 18.14 -6.99 13.96
N PHE A 248 17.61 -6.73 12.76
CA PHE A 248 17.99 -5.58 11.94
C PHE A 248 17.62 -4.27 12.64
N ASP A 249 16.36 -4.13 13.06
CA ASP A 249 15.86 -2.95 13.78
C ASP A 249 16.57 -2.70 15.10
N SER A 250 16.99 -3.76 15.79
CA SER A 250 17.73 -3.68 17.06
C SER A 250 19.25 -3.51 16.86
N GLY A 251 19.73 -3.43 15.61
CA GLY A 251 21.14 -3.22 15.28
C GLY A 251 22.03 -4.47 15.43
N TYR A 252 21.48 -5.66 15.61
CA TYR A 252 22.26 -6.89 15.70
C TYR A 252 22.59 -7.50 14.33
N VAL A 253 21.84 -7.14 13.28
CA VAL A 253 22.10 -7.51 11.89
C VAL A 253 22.09 -6.23 11.05
N THR A 254 22.94 -6.14 10.03
CA THR A 254 22.83 -5.08 9.04
C THR A 254 23.23 -5.54 7.64
N VAL A 255 23.08 -4.65 6.67
CA VAL A 255 23.51 -4.84 5.28
C VAL A 255 24.48 -3.73 4.88
N THR A 256 25.63 -4.10 4.34
CA THR A 256 26.65 -3.15 3.86
C THR A 256 26.30 -2.57 2.49
N LYS A 257 27.04 -1.56 2.03
CA LYS A 257 26.82 -0.91 0.72
C LYS A 257 27.03 -1.86 -0.47
N ASP A 258 27.85 -2.89 -0.29
CA ASP A 258 28.08 -3.97 -1.24
C ASP A 258 27.10 -5.14 -1.06
N PHE A 259 26.01 -4.93 -0.32
CA PHE A 259 24.95 -5.90 -0.05
C PHE A 259 25.44 -7.17 0.66
N LYS A 260 26.43 -7.04 1.54
CA LYS A 260 26.84 -8.12 2.45
C LYS A 260 26.10 -8.02 3.77
N VAL A 261 25.76 -9.17 4.32
CA VAL A 261 25.09 -9.28 5.61
C VAL A 261 26.13 -9.29 6.71
N GLU A 262 26.00 -8.36 7.65
CA GLU A 262 26.84 -8.29 8.84
C GLU A 262 26.00 -8.64 10.06
N VAL A 263 26.62 -9.34 11.01
CA VAL A 263 25.97 -9.86 12.22
C VAL A 263 26.86 -9.49 13.39
N SER A 264 26.30 -8.72 14.31
CA SER A 264 27.03 -8.21 15.46
C SER A 264 27.42 -9.34 16.41
N LYS A 265 28.64 -9.26 16.93
CA LYS A 265 29.14 -10.17 17.98
C LYS A 265 28.37 -10.02 19.30
N ARG A 266 27.64 -8.90 19.48
CA ARG A 266 26.83 -8.63 20.67
C ARG A 266 25.72 -9.64 20.88
N ILE A 267 25.24 -10.32 19.83
CA ILE A 267 24.28 -11.43 20.01
C ILE A 267 24.87 -12.53 20.90
N LYS A 268 26.15 -12.86 20.72
CA LYS A 268 26.85 -13.83 21.57
C LYS A 268 27.18 -13.25 22.93
N GLU A 269 27.67 -12.01 22.97
CA GLU A 269 28.13 -11.39 24.22
C GLU A 269 26.98 -11.13 25.20
N GLU A 270 25.80 -10.76 24.71
CA GLU A 270 24.64 -10.37 25.54
C GLU A 270 23.69 -11.54 25.81
N PHE A 271 23.60 -12.53 24.92
CA PHE A 271 22.60 -13.62 25.01
C PHE A 271 23.18 -15.04 24.93
N ASP A 272 24.51 -15.20 24.86
CA ASP A 272 25.19 -16.49 24.64
C ASP A 272 24.63 -17.27 23.43
N ASN A 273 24.25 -16.54 22.36
CA ASN A 273 23.58 -17.09 21.18
C ASN A 273 24.19 -16.57 19.86
N GLY A 274 23.51 -16.79 18.74
CA GLY A 274 23.83 -16.22 17.44
C GLY A 274 24.30 -17.22 16.38
N LYS A 275 24.50 -18.49 16.75
CA LYS A 275 24.97 -19.56 15.83
C LYS A 275 24.11 -19.64 14.56
N ASP A 276 22.80 -19.51 14.69
CA ASP A 276 21.86 -19.57 13.57
C ASP A 276 21.96 -18.37 12.61
N TYR A 277 22.52 -17.25 13.07
CA TYR A 277 22.66 -16.01 12.30
C TYR A 277 24.07 -15.84 11.74
N TYR A 278 25.12 -16.30 12.43
CA TYR A 278 26.51 -16.17 11.98
C TYR A 278 26.80 -16.85 10.63
N LYS A 279 25.98 -17.82 10.22
CA LYS A 279 26.07 -18.41 8.87
C LYS A 279 25.82 -17.39 7.74
N TYR A 280 25.16 -16.27 8.04
CA TYR A 280 24.93 -15.18 7.10
C TYR A 280 26.02 -14.10 7.15
N HIS A 281 26.80 -14.02 8.23
CA HIS A 281 27.85 -13.02 8.39
C HIS A 281 28.87 -13.06 7.24
N GLY A 282 29.15 -11.91 6.63
CA GLY A 282 30.05 -11.73 5.49
C GLY A 282 29.55 -12.32 4.16
N LYS A 283 28.34 -12.89 4.12
CA LYS A 283 27.74 -13.41 2.89
C LYS A 283 26.98 -12.31 2.15
N ASP A 284 26.95 -12.42 0.83
CA ASP A 284 26.07 -11.57 0.03
C ASP A 284 24.61 -11.86 0.35
N MET A 285 23.75 -10.84 0.25
CA MET A 285 22.31 -11.03 0.26
C MET A 285 21.92 -12.03 -0.82
N LEU A 286 21.17 -13.05 -0.43
CA LEU A 286 20.78 -14.13 -1.34
C LEU A 286 19.81 -13.64 -2.42
N TYR A 287 18.97 -12.65 -2.12
CA TYR A 287 18.03 -12.07 -3.05
C TYR A 287 18.05 -10.54 -3.00
N LEU A 288 18.07 -9.94 -4.19
CA LEU A 288 17.90 -8.51 -4.42
C LEU A 288 16.72 -8.27 -5.38
N PRO A 289 16.07 -7.10 -5.33
CA PRO A 289 15.08 -6.72 -6.32
C PRO A 289 15.64 -6.75 -7.74
N LEU A 290 14.81 -7.17 -8.69
CA LEU A 290 15.20 -7.30 -10.11
C LEU A 290 15.49 -5.95 -10.76
N LYS A 291 14.75 -4.90 -10.36
CA LYS A 291 14.96 -3.54 -10.86
C LYS A 291 15.97 -2.83 -9.97
N ASP A 292 16.95 -2.18 -10.57
CA ASP A 292 17.98 -1.45 -9.82
C ASP A 292 17.41 -0.33 -8.96
N ILE A 293 16.35 0.34 -9.42
CA ILE A 293 15.67 1.41 -8.67
C ILE A 293 14.96 0.90 -7.39
N ASP A 294 14.63 -0.38 -7.34
CA ASP A 294 13.96 -0.99 -6.18
C ASP A 294 14.97 -1.54 -5.16
N LYS A 295 16.27 -1.62 -5.51
CA LYS A 295 17.31 -2.11 -4.59
C LYS A 295 17.47 -1.17 -3.39
N PRO A 296 17.91 -1.69 -2.23
CA PRO A 296 18.18 -0.86 -1.06
C PRO A 296 19.10 0.30 -1.39
N SER A 297 18.68 1.52 -1.04
CA SER A 297 19.48 2.73 -1.28
C SER A 297 20.76 2.69 -0.46
N LEU A 298 21.89 2.94 -1.11
CA LEU A 298 23.20 2.99 -0.47
C LEU A 298 23.24 4.02 0.67
N SER A 299 22.60 5.18 0.48
CA SER A 299 22.52 6.23 1.51
C SER A 299 21.72 5.79 2.73
N ASN A 300 20.71 4.93 2.55
CA ASN A 300 19.90 4.45 3.66
C ASN A 300 20.64 3.34 4.42
N LEU A 301 21.33 2.45 3.70
CA LEU A 301 22.18 1.42 4.31
C LEU A 301 23.32 2.06 5.11
N GLU A 302 23.97 3.10 4.57
CA GLU A 302 24.95 3.92 5.28
C GLU A 302 24.41 4.51 6.59
N TRP A 303 23.22 5.09 6.52
CA TRP A 303 22.56 5.65 7.69
C TRP A 303 22.30 4.57 8.74
N HIS A 304 21.76 3.41 8.34
CA HIS A 304 21.49 2.30 9.26
C HIS A 304 22.79 1.79 9.91
N ASN A 305 23.84 1.60 9.12
CA ASN A 305 25.15 1.12 9.58
C ASN A 305 25.84 2.08 10.55
N SER A 306 25.62 3.39 10.39
CA SER A 306 26.23 4.43 11.24
C SER A 306 25.39 4.79 12.47
N THR A 307 24.09 4.48 12.47
CA THR A 307 23.14 4.98 13.49
C THR A 307 22.51 3.88 14.33
N ILE A 308 22.20 2.73 13.73
CA ILE A 308 21.45 1.65 14.38
C ILE A 308 22.33 0.45 14.67
N TYR A 309 23.19 0.08 13.72
CA TYR A 309 23.98 -1.14 13.81
C TYR A 309 24.97 -1.10 14.99
N ASN A 310 24.95 -2.16 15.79
CA ASN A 310 25.67 -2.31 17.05
C ASN A 310 26.86 -3.27 16.92
N GLY A 311 27.78 -3.07 15.97
CA GLY A 311 29.04 -3.84 15.94
C GLY A 311 29.86 -3.78 14.67
#